data_AF-A0AAU4FYK1-F1
#
_entry.id   AF-A0AAU4FYK1-F1
#
_cell.length_a   1.000
_cell.length_b   1.000
_cell.length_c   1.000
_cell.angle_alpha   90.00
_cell.angle_beta   90.00
_cell.angle_gamma   90.00
#
_symmetry.space_group_name_H-M   'P 1'
#
loop_
_entity.id
_entity.type
_entity.pdbx_description
1 polymer ?
#
loop_
_entity_poly.entity_id
_entity_poly.type
_entity_poly.pdbx_seq_one_letter_code
_entity_poly.pdbx_strand_id
1 'polypeptide(L)'
;MLGFLLRLLPFWIREPLLIAVGSILGVRIMYLAVRDHDWVAAGLGVVFLVFTAIRVHAVVRALRARGNPSPAASAAAAAAAAAVEPAARAGAGPRPCPNTPEKEPNVWGQAVAAVALFGALAAALWVGPHVMPSDDSTPQAASCSGGEDEELPKAYKETPQPVTGEELCEALDRPDLAKLLGTPGETVTSASGTSNTAPLTDGKVAQPEAEVRLDTYTVNVSATYNELTTDQYVKLMKFGEEKDIKSLEVLGRPAVLFSDHTMKVQISFGSGGSSGPVEQGPLARTLSVALDRHDRGGYYEITAWSTSGALPDDSALLDIARRVLPTIREHAVR
;
A
#
# COMPACT_ATOMS: atom_id res chain seq x y z
N MET A 1 14.67 3.53 18.08
CA MET A 1 14.24 4.63 18.98
C MET A 1 13.01 4.30 19.85
N LEU A 2 12.32 3.17 19.65
CA LEU A 2 11.13 2.78 20.45
C LEU A 2 11.45 2.31 21.89
N GLY A 3 12.61 1.69 22.10
CA GLY A 3 13.00 1.15 23.41
C GLY A 3 13.24 2.21 24.50
N PHE A 4 13.56 3.45 24.09
CA PHE A 4 13.79 4.57 25.01
C PHE A 4 12.47 5.25 25.42
N LEU A 5 11.52 5.36 24.48
CA LEU A 5 10.16 5.85 24.73
C LEU A 5 9.38 4.95 25.69
N LEU A 6 9.50 3.62 25.55
CA LEU A 6 8.91 2.69 26.51
C LEU A 6 9.51 2.83 27.92
N ARG A 7 10.72 3.39 28.06
CA ARG A 7 11.41 3.55 29.35
C ARG A 7 10.96 4.79 30.13
N LEU A 8 10.38 5.78 29.45
CA LEU A 8 9.82 6.99 30.07
C LEU A 8 8.37 6.83 30.55
N LEU A 9 7.64 5.81 30.06
CA LEU A 9 6.25 5.61 30.41
C LEU A 9 6.11 5.10 31.85
N PRO A 10 5.18 5.67 32.65
CA PRO A 10 4.90 5.19 33.99
C PRO A 10 4.60 3.68 33.96
N PHE A 11 5.08 2.95 34.95
CA PHE A 11 4.91 1.50 35.11
C PHE A 11 3.48 1.02 34.78
N TRP A 12 2.47 1.81 35.18
CA TRP A 12 1.04 1.57 34.99
C TRP A 12 0.56 1.58 33.54
N ILE A 13 1.30 2.18 32.61
CA ILE A 13 0.96 2.20 31.17
C ILE A 13 1.87 1.25 30.41
N ARG A 14 3.15 1.15 30.80
CA ARG A 14 4.14 0.34 30.10
C ARG A 14 3.85 -1.16 30.17
N GLU A 15 3.50 -1.67 31.35
CA GLU A 15 3.30 -3.10 31.54
C GLU A 15 2.01 -3.65 30.88
N PRO A 16 0.82 -3.02 31.00
CA PRO A 16 -0.36 -3.51 30.30
C PRO A 16 -0.22 -3.44 28.78
N LEU A 17 0.49 -2.42 28.26
CA LEU A 17 0.78 -2.32 26.82
C LEU A 17 1.66 -3.49 26.35
N LEU A 18 2.70 -3.83 27.11
CA LEU A 18 3.57 -4.97 26.79
C LEU A 18 2.85 -6.32 26.93
N ILE A 19 1.90 -6.43 27.87
CA ILE A 19 1.06 -7.63 28.02
C ILE A 19 0.08 -7.78 26.85
N ALA A 20 -0.53 -6.67 26.41
CA ALA A 20 -1.46 -6.66 25.28
C ALA A 20 -0.72 -7.01 23.97
N VAL A 21 0.41 -6.34 23.71
CA VAL A 21 1.23 -6.60 22.52
C VAL A 21 1.81 -8.02 22.56
N GLY A 22 2.33 -8.46 23.72
CA GLY A 22 2.87 -9.81 23.90
C GLY A 22 1.82 -10.91 23.75
N SER A 23 0.60 -10.70 24.24
CA SER A 23 -0.50 -11.66 24.08
C SER A 23 -0.98 -11.75 22.63
N ILE A 24 -1.20 -10.61 21.98
CA ILE A 24 -1.68 -10.60 20.59
C ILE A 24 -0.64 -11.23 19.66
N LEU A 25 0.64 -10.88 19.84
CA LEU A 25 1.73 -11.44 19.04
C LEU A 25 1.95 -12.93 19.36
N GLY A 26 1.94 -13.32 20.63
CA GLY A 26 2.11 -14.71 21.06
C GLY A 26 0.99 -15.63 20.57
N VAL A 27 -0.27 -15.21 20.70
CA VAL A 27 -1.43 -15.98 20.22
C VAL A 27 -1.41 -16.10 18.69
N ARG A 28 -1.06 -15.01 17.98
CA ARG A 28 -0.99 -15.03 16.52
C ARG A 28 0.12 -15.94 15.99
N ILE A 29 1.29 -15.94 16.63
CA ILE A 29 2.39 -16.85 16.27
C ILE A 29 2.01 -18.30 16.60
N MET A 30 1.35 -18.55 17.74
CA MET A 30 0.90 -19.90 18.11
C MET A 30 -0.19 -20.43 17.16
N TYR A 31 -1.11 -19.57 16.72
CA TYR A 31 -2.15 -19.91 15.75
C TYR A 31 -1.55 -20.30 14.39
N LEU A 32 -0.55 -19.55 13.92
CA LEU A 32 0.18 -19.87 12.69
C LEU A 32 0.99 -21.18 12.84
N ALA A 33 1.62 -21.41 13.99
CA ALA A 33 2.37 -22.64 14.25
C ALA A 33 1.48 -23.90 14.24
N VAL A 34 0.25 -23.81 14.76
CA VAL A 34 -0.72 -24.92 14.73
C VAL A 34 -1.22 -25.17 13.31
N ARG A 35 -1.44 -24.11 12.53
CA ARG A 35 -1.91 -24.19 11.14
C ARG A 35 -0.86 -24.79 10.20
N ASP A 36 0.41 -24.42 10.39
CA ASP A 36 1.50 -24.76 9.46
C ASP A 36 2.40 -25.91 9.95
N HIS A 37 2.10 -26.51 11.12
CA HIS A 37 2.87 -27.61 11.74
C HIS A 37 4.36 -27.28 11.96
N ASP A 38 4.69 -25.99 12.12
CA ASP A 38 6.05 -25.52 12.35
C ASP A 38 6.37 -25.42 13.85
N TRP A 39 7.24 -26.31 14.31
CA TRP A 39 7.69 -26.43 15.70
C TRP A 39 8.53 -25.23 16.17
N VAL A 40 9.18 -24.51 15.26
CA VAL A 40 10.00 -23.34 15.59
C VAL A 40 9.11 -22.15 15.94
N ALA A 41 8.04 -21.95 15.17
CA ALA A 41 7.02 -20.93 15.45
C ALA A 41 6.28 -21.24 16.77
N ALA A 42 5.98 -22.50 17.05
CA ALA A 42 5.38 -22.92 18.31
C ALA A 42 6.28 -22.60 19.52
N GLY A 43 7.59 -22.85 19.39
CA GLY A 43 8.58 -22.51 20.41
C GLY A 43 8.63 -21.01 20.72
N LEU A 44 8.64 -20.18 19.69
CA LEU A 44 8.61 -18.71 19.82
C LEU A 44 7.32 -18.20 20.46
N GLY A 45 6.17 -18.77 20.09
CA GLY A 45 4.87 -18.44 20.69
C GLY A 45 4.83 -18.74 22.19
N VAL A 46 5.34 -19.90 22.61
CA VAL A 46 5.43 -20.29 24.03
C VAL A 46 6.32 -19.33 24.81
N VAL A 47 7.47 -18.93 24.26
CA VAL A 47 8.38 -17.98 24.93
C VAL A 47 7.69 -16.63 25.19
N PHE A 48 6.94 -16.11 24.22
CA PHE A 48 6.19 -14.87 24.38
C PHE A 48 5.07 -14.99 25.41
N LEU A 49 4.34 -16.11 25.44
CA LEU A 49 3.30 -16.35 26.44
C LEU A 49 3.86 -16.52 27.86
N VAL A 50 4.99 -17.23 28.01
CA VAL A 50 5.67 -17.37 29.30
C VAL A 50 6.20 -16.02 29.80
N PHE A 51 6.81 -15.22 28.93
CA PHE A 51 7.27 -13.88 29.28
C PHE A 51 6.10 -12.99 29.70
N THR A 52 4.96 -13.10 29.01
CA THR A 52 3.73 -12.38 29.35
C THR A 52 3.18 -12.82 30.71
N ALA A 53 3.15 -14.13 30.99
CA ALA A 53 2.71 -14.67 32.28
C ALA A 53 3.62 -14.22 33.44
N ILE A 54 4.93 -14.17 33.24
CA ILE A 54 5.90 -13.65 34.23
C ILE A 54 5.62 -12.17 34.52
N ARG A 55 5.32 -11.37 33.49
CA ARG A 55 4.99 -9.94 33.64
C ARG A 55 3.68 -9.73 34.38
N VAL A 56 2.64 -10.50 34.05
CA VAL A 56 1.37 -10.51 34.79
C VAL A 56 1.60 -10.89 36.25
N HIS A 57 2.44 -11.89 36.52
CA HIS A 57 2.74 -12.29 37.90
C HIS A 57 3.49 -11.20 38.70
N ALA A 58 4.40 -10.47 38.06
CA ALA A 58 5.10 -9.33 38.66
C ALA A 58 4.14 -8.18 39.04
N VAL A 59 3.19 -7.85 38.15
CA VAL A 59 2.12 -6.87 38.41
C VAL A 59 1.26 -7.30 39.60
N VAL A 60 0.80 -8.55 39.60
CA VAL A 60 -0.03 -9.10 40.68
C VAL A 60 0.73 -9.11 42.00
N ARG A 61 2.02 -9.43 42.00
CA ARG A 61 2.87 -9.40 43.20
C ARG A 61 3.07 -7.97 43.72
N ALA A 62 3.25 -7.00 42.83
CA ALA A 62 3.38 -5.59 43.20
C ALA A 62 2.08 -5.00 43.76
N LEU A 63 0.93 -5.40 43.19
CA LEU A 63 -0.40 -5.04 43.71
C LEU A 63 -0.66 -5.69 45.08
N ARG A 64 -0.28 -6.96 45.26
CA ARG A 64 -0.43 -7.69 46.51
C ARG A 64 0.48 -7.15 47.63
N ALA A 65 1.67 -6.63 47.28
CA ALA A 65 2.57 -5.94 48.21
C ALA A 65 2.02 -4.59 48.71
N ARG A 66 1.15 -3.92 47.93
CA ARG A 66 0.43 -2.72 48.38
C ARG A 66 -0.82 -3.03 49.23
N GLY A 67 -1.31 -4.28 49.18
CA GLY A 67 -2.49 -4.72 49.92
C GLY A 67 -2.23 -5.19 51.36
N ASN A 68 -0.98 -5.47 51.75
CA ASN A 68 -0.63 -5.87 53.11
C ASN A 68 0.28 -4.82 53.78
N PRO A 69 -0.25 -3.90 54.61
CA PRO A 69 0.59 -3.01 55.40
C PRO A 69 1.32 -3.79 56.48
N SER A 70 2.66 -3.75 56.45
CA SER A 70 3.50 -4.20 57.58
C SER A 70 3.70 -3.03 58.56
N PRO A 71 3.56 -3.23 59.88
CA PRO A 71 3.45 -2.16 60.89
C PRO A 71 4.81 -1.60 61.33
N ALA A 72 5.56 -0.97 60.43
CA ALA A 72 6.88 -0.42 60.79
C ALA A 72 7.13 1.05 60.40
N ALA A 73 6.25 1.71 59.65
CA ALA A 73 6.53 3.04 59.10
C ALA A 73 5.75 4.21 59.75
N SER A 74 5.39 4.12 61.03
CA SER A 74 4.66 5.19 61.74
C SER A 74 5.54 6.10 62.62
N ALA A 75 6.87 6.01 62.58
CA ALA A 75 7.73 6.70 63.56
C ALA A 75 8.54 7.90 63.03
N ALA A 76 8.57 8.19 61.73
CA ALA A 76 9.59 9.10 61.17
C ALA A 76 9.13 10.49 60.69
N ALA A 77 7.82 10.82 60.73
CA ALA A 77 7.30 12.04 60.10
C ALA A 77 6.81 13.13 61.08
N ALA A 78 7.30 13.15 62.32
CA ALA A 78 6.86 14.11 63.35
C ALA A 78 7.88 15.22 63.70
N ALA A 79 9.00 15.36 62.97
CA ALA A 79 10.14 16.16 63.46
C ALA A 79 10.67 17.29 62.53
N ALA A 80 9.91 17.79 61.56
CA ALA A 80 10.43 18.82 60.64
C ALA A 80 9.48 20.01 60.40
N ALA A 81 8.85 20.53 61.47
CA ALA A 81 8.16 21.82 61.46
C ALA A 81 8.80 22.78 62.47
N ALA A 82 9.81 23.55 62.04
CA ALA A 82 10.22 24.77 62.72
C ALA A 82 11.03 25.71 61.81
N ALA A 83 10.61 26.99 61.81
CA ALA A 83 11.39 28.22 61.56
C ALA A 83 11.48 28.77 60.12
N VAL A 84 10.76 29.88 59.84
CA VAL A 84 11.25 31.29 59.82
C VAL A 84 10.35 32.18 58.92
N GLU A 85 9.91 33.32 59.47
CA GLU A 85 9.30 34.53 58.84
C GLU A 85 10.26 35.75 59.12
N PRO A 86 10.04 37.05 58.74
CA PRO A 86 9.01 37.75 57.92
C PRO A 86 9.51 38.96 57.03
N ALA A 87 8.53 39.71 56.45
CA ALA A 87 8.45 41.17 56.11
C ALA A 87 8.43 41.62 54.61
N ALA A 88 7.76 42.69 54.12
CA ALA A 88 6.52 43.46 54.40
C ALA A 88 6.37 44.57 53.30
N ARG A 89 5.16 44.84 52.74
CA ARG A 89 4.54 46.19 52.47
C ARG A 89 3.34 46.16 51.49
N ALA A 90 2.45 47.14 51.68
CA ALA A 90 1.03 47.24 51.30
C ALA A 90 0.70 48.25 50.17
N GLY A 91 -0.48 48.12 49.55
CA GLY A 91 -1.15 49.12 48.69
C GLY A 91 -2.49 48.60 48.14
N ALA A 92 -3.57 49.40 48.20
CA ALA A 92 -4.98 48.98 48.25
C ALA A 92 -5.81 49.19 46.96
N GLY A 93 -6.89 48.40 46.76
CA GLY A 93 -8.04 48.69 45.89
C GLY A 93 -8.70 47.45 45.22
N PRO A 94 -10.04 47.29 45.14
CA PRO A 94 -10.69 45.96 45.27
C PRO A 94 -11.59 45.46 44.11
N ARG A 95 -11.87 44.13 44.17
CA ARG A 95 -12.99 43.29 43.64
C ARG A 95 -12.60 42.32 42.51
N PRO A 96 -13.20 41.09 42.41
CA PRO A 96 -14.30 40.49 43.19
C PRO A 96 -13.99 39.10 43.81
N CYS A 97 -14.71 38.74 44.89
CA CYS A 97 -14.96 37.34 45.30
C CYS A 97 -16.19 36.80 44.52
N PRO A 98 -16.55 35.48 44.54
CA PRO A 98 -15.93 34.34 45.20
C PRO A 98 -15.64 33.15 44.25
N ASN A 99 -14.61 32.35 44.57
CA ASN A 99 -14.36 31.06 43.95
C ASN A 99 -15.54 30.11 44.18
N THR A 100 -16.22 29.73 43.10
CA THR A 100 -17.06 28.52 43.06
C THR A 100 -16.13 27.34 42.74
N PRO A 101 -16.31 26.14 43.35
CA PRO A 101 -15.35 25.05 43.19
C PRO A 101 -15.50 24.47 41.79
N GLU A 102 -14.48 24.64 40.94
CA GLU A 102 -14.41 23.90 39.69
C GLU A 102 -14.27 22.41 40.01
N LYS A 103 -15.26 21.67 39.51
CA LYS A 103 -15.38 20.23 39.61
C LYS A 103 -14.21 19.62 38.83
N GLU A 104 -13.29 18.96 39.53
CA GLU A 104 -12.20 18.21 38.89
C GLU A 104 -12.78 17.25 37.84
N PRO A 105 -12.25 17.23 36.60
CA PRO A 105 -12.68 16.28 35.60
C PRO A 105 -12.31 14.87 36.06
N ASN A 106 -13.33 14.06 36.37
CA ASN A 106 -13.20 12.70 36.86
C ASN A 106 -12.32 11.85 35.93
N VAL A 107 -11.07 11.64 36.36
CA VAL A 107 -10.05 10.76 35.75
C VAL A 107 -10.61 9.37 35.42
N TRP A 108 -11.61 8.91 36.18
CA TRP A 108 -12.28 7.63 35.98
C TRP A 108 -13.18 7.59 34.73
N GLY A 109 -13.79 8.71 34.33
CA GLY A 109 -14.65 8.78 33.14
C GLY A 109 -13.86 8.70 31.83
N GLN A 110 -12.66 9.26 31.80
CA GLN A 110 -11.77 9.21 30.63
C GLN A 110 -11.21 7.80 30.39
N ALA A 111 -10.91 7.05 31.46
CA ALA A 111 -10.43 5.68 31.35
C ALA A 111 -11.51 4.73 30.78
N VAL A 112 -12.77 4.89 31.21
CA VAL A 112 -13.88 4.07 30.70
C VAL A 112 -14.18 4.38 29.23
N ALA A 113 -14.13 5.66 28.83
CA ALA A 113 -14.33 6.05 27.42
C ALA A 113 -13.24 5.49 26.50
N ALA A 114 -11.98 5.49 26.94
CA ALA A 114 -10.89 4.89 26.18
C ALA A 114 -11.07 3.37 26.04
N VAL A 115 -11.41 2.66 27.12
CA VAL A 115 -11.64 1.21 27.08
C VAL A 115 -12.84 0.86 26.20
N ALA A 116 -13.92 1.66 26.23
CA ALA A 116 -15.06 1.45 25.35
C ALA A 116 -14.71 1.63 23.87
N LEU A 117 -13.90 2.64 23.53
CA LEU A 117 -13.44 2.87 22.16
C LEU A 117 -12.53 1.73 21.67
N PHE A 118 -11.59 1.28 22.49
CA PHE A 118 -10.72 0.15 22.14
C PHE A 118 -11.49 -1.17 22.09
N GLY A 119 -12.50 -1.37 22.95
CA GLY A 119 -13.40 -2.50 22.90
C GLY A 119 -14.24 -2.52 21.61
N ALA A 120 -14.76 -1.35 21.19
CA ALA A 120 -15.49 -1.21 19.94
C ALA A 120 -14.61 -1.45 18.71
N LEU A 121 -13.38 -0.93 18.71
CA LEU A 121 -12.39 -1.18 17.64
C LEU A 121 -11.96 -2.64 17.59
N ALA A 122 -11.74 -3.28 18.74
CA ALA A 122 -11.43 -4.71 18.81
C ALA A 122 -12.61 -5.56 18.34
N ALA A 123 -13.84 -5.22 18.72
CA ALA A 123 -15.04 -5.91 18.24
C ALA A 123 -15.23 -5.73 16.73
N ALA A 124 -15.02 -4.52 16.19
CA ALA A 124 -15.08 -4.26 14.76
C ALA A 124 -14.01 -5.05 13.97
N LEU A 125 -12.78 -5.08 14.48
CA LEU A 125 -11.69 -5.88 13.90
C LEU A 125 -11.91 -7.39 14.06
N TRP A 126 -12.71 -7.83 15.04
CA TRP A 126 -12.98 -9.25 15.27
C TRP A 126 -14.20 -9.77 14.53
N VAL A 127 -15.20 -8.91 14.32
CA VAL A 127 -16.37 -9.21 13.50
C VAL A 127 -16.04 -9.08 12.01
N GLY A 128 -15.21 -8.12 11.61
CA GLY A 128 -14.84 -7.86 10.21
C GLY A 128 -14.47 -9.11 9.39
N PRO A 129 -13.61 -10.03 9.90
CA PRO A 129 -13.27 -11.27 9.20
C PRO A 129 -14.38 -12.33 9.17
N HIS A 130 -15.37 -12.27 10.08
CA HIS A 130 -16.47 -13.25 10.18
C HIS A 130 -17.75 -12.84 9.44
N VAL A 131 -17.87 -11.56 9.04
CA VAL A 131 -18.95 -11.09 8.15
C VAL A 131 -18.48 -10.78 6.74
N MET A 132 -17.18 -10.89 6.47
CA MET A 132 -16.69 -10.95 5.10
C MET A 132 -17.00 -12.35 4.56
N PRO A 133 -17.67 -12.47 3.40
CA PRO A 133 -17.86 -13.76 2.76
C PRO A 133 -16.49 -14.40 2.59
N SER A 134 -16.38 -15.65 3.03
CA SER A 134 -15.22 -16.46 2.67
C SER A 134 -15.30 -16.68 1.17
N ASP A 135 -14.42 -16.02 0.42
CA ASP A 135 -14.24 -16.32 -0.98
C ASP A 135 -13.70 -17.75 -1.06
N ASP A 136 -14.60 -18.71 -1.29
CA ASP A 136 -14.25 -20.01 -1.84
C ASP A 136 -13.76 -19.79 -3.28
N SER A 137 -12.52 -19.31 -3.41
CA SER A 137 -11.91 -19.01 -4.69
C SER A 137 -11.55 -20.30 -5.42
N THR A 138 -12.51 -20.83 -6.15
CA THR A 138 -12.19 -21.42 -7.46
C THR A 138 -11.49 -20.33 -8.29
N PRO A 139 -10.47 -20.65 -9.11
CA PRO A 139 -9.77 -19.64 -9.91
C PRO A 139 -10.76 -18.96 -10.85
N GLN A 140 -11.28 -17.80 -10.43
CA GLN A 140 -12.12 -16.97 -11.25
C GLN A 140 -11.20 -16.31 -12.27
N ALA A 141 -11.58 -16.37 -13.54
CA ALA A 141 -10.87 -15.64 -14.59
C ALA A 141 -10.74 -14.18 -14.14
N ALA A 142 -9.52 -13.64 -14.22
CA ALA A 142 -9.33 -12.22 -14.04
C ALA A 142 -10.30 -11.50 -14.98
N SER A 143 -11.07 -10.55 -14.44
CA SER A 143 -12.00 -9.77 -15.24
C SER A 143 -11.52 -8.33 -15.20
N CYS A 144 -11.55 -7.69 -16.37
CA CYS A 144 -11.39 -6.26 -16.51
C CYS A 144 -12.61 -5.55 -15.90
N SER A 145 -12.68 -5.49 -14.58
CA SER A 145 -13.64 -4.60 -13.92
C SER A 145 -13.06 -3.20 -13.90
N GLY A 146 -13.52 -2.38 -14.85
CA GLY A 146 -13.45 -0.93 -14.69
C GLY A 146 -14.21 -0.54 -13.43
N GLY A 147 -13.79 0.50 -12.72
CA GLY A 147 -14.66 1.11 -11.70
C GLY A 147 -15.90 1.64 -12.41
N GLU A 148 -16.98 0.84 -12.45
CA GLU A 148 -18.19 1.06 -13.27
C GLU A 148 -18.94 2.37 -12.96
N ASP A 149 -18.43 3.18 -12.03
CA ASP A 149 -18.99 4.47 -11.58
C ASP A 149 -17.94 5.60 -11.43
N GLU A 150 -16.70 5.44 -11.89
CA GLU A 150 -15.70 6.52 -11.82
C GLU A 150 -15.86 7.51 -12.99
N GLU A 151 -16.22 8.76 -12.67
CA GLU A 151 -16.35 9.82 -13.67
C GLU A 151 -14.99 10.08 -14.37
N LEU A 152 -14.96 9.92 -15.69
CA LEU A 152 -13.73 10.12 -16.48
C LEU A 152 -13.15 11.54 -16.27
N PRO A 153 -11.83 11.66 -16.08
CA PRO A 153 -11.17 12.96 -15.96
C PRO A 153 -11.45 13.87 -17.16
N LYS A 154 -11.50 15.19 -16.94
CA LYS A 154 -11.74 16.19 -18.00
C LYS A 154 -10.82 16.05 -19.21
N ALA A 155 -9.58 15.60 -18.99
CA ALA A 155 -8.61 15.35 -20.06
C ALA A 155 -9.14 14.39 -21.15
N TYR A 156 -10.01 13.44 -20.81
CA TYR A 156 -10.64 12.53 -21.77
C TYR A 156 -11.70 13.21 -22.65
N LYS A 157 -12.23 14.37 -22.25
CA LYS A 157 -13.15 15.16 -23.09
C LYS A 157 -12.40 16.05 -24.07
N GLU A 158 -11.17 16.43 -23.73
CA GLU A 158 -10.31 17.33 -24.51
C GLU A 158 -9.37 16.58 -25.46
N THR A 159 -9.03 15.33 -25.12
CA THR A 159 -8.20 14.45 -25.97
C THR A 159 -9.04 13.94 -27.15
N PRO A 160 -8.57 14.07 -28.41
CA PRO A 160 -9.29 13.53 -29.56
C PRO A 160 -9.32 12.00 -29.54
N GLN A 161 -10.52 11.40 -29.49
CA GLN A 161 -10.74 9.95 -29.51
C GLN A 161 -9.87 9.19 -28.49
N PRO A 162 -9.98 9.51 -27.19
CA PRO A 162 -9.21 8.82 -26.18
C PRO A 162 -9.82 7.43 -25.95
N VAL A 163 -8.95 6.45 -25.76
CA VAL A 163 -9.36 5.11 -25.31
C VAL A 163 -9.36 5.10 -23.78
N THR A 164 -10.17 4.24 -23.17
CA THR A 164 -10.19 4.06 -21.71
C THR A 164 -9.29 2.91 -21.27
N GLY A 165 -8.93 2.87 -20.00
CA GLY A 165 -8.21 1.73 -19.43
C GLY A 165 -9.00 0.42 -19.54
N GLU A 166 -10.33 0.48 -19.43
CA GLU A 166 -11.22 -0.66 -19.59
C GLU A 166 -11.15 -1.21 -21.02
N GLU A 167 -11.28 -0.35 -22.03
CA GLU A 167 -11.16 -0.75 -23.45
C GLU A 167 -9.79 -1.37 -23.75
N LEU A 168 -8.71 -0.83 -23.17
CA LEU A 168 -7.37 -1.41 -23.29
C LEU A 168 -7.29 -2.79 -22.59
N CYS A 169 -7.92 -2.93 -21.43
CA CYS A 169 -7.91 -4.17 -20.67
C CYS A 169 -8.69 -5.25 -21.40
N GLU A 170 -9.91 -4.98 -21.86
CA GLU A 170 -10.71 -5.92 -22.65
C GLU A 170 -10.01 -6.32 -23.94
N ALA A 171 -9.31 -5.39 -24.59
CA ALA A 171 -8.54 -5.70 -25.79
C ALA A 171 -7.34 -6.61 -25.50
N LEU A 172 -6.72 -6.48 -24.33
CA LEU A 172 -5.53 -7.23 -23.92
C LEU A 172 -5.85 -8.59 -23.29
N ASP A 173 -6.90 -8.67 -22.46
CA ASP A 173 -7.34 -9.85 -21.72
C ASP A 173 -8.00 -10.88 -22.64
N ARG A 174 -7.14 -11.54 -23.42
CA ARG A 174 -7.55 -12.50 -24.44
C ARG A 174 -7.14 -13.91 -24.07
N PRO A 175 -7.97 -14.93 -24.42
CA PRO A 175 -7.67 -16.32 -24.12
C PRO A 175 -6.43 -16.86 -24.86
N ASP A 176 -6.00 -16.22 -25.94
CA ASP A 176 -4.81 -16.60 -26.69
C ASP A 176 -3.53 -15.86 -26.29
N LEU A 177 -3.59 -14.92 -25.33
CA LEU A 177 -2.43 -14.12 -24.92
C LEU A 177 -1.25 -14.99 -24.45
N ALA A 178 -1.52 -15.98 -23.60
CA ALA A 178 -0.51 -16.92 -23.12
C ALA A 178 0.17 -17.67 -24.27
N LYS A 179 -0.61 -18.07 -25.29
CA LYS A 179 -0.07 -18.72 -26.49
C LYS A 179 0.80 -17.77 -27.31
N LEU A 180 0.43 -16.50 -27.43
CA LEU A 180 1.22 -15.48 -28.14
C LEU A 180 2.56 -15.22 -27.46
N LEU A 181 2.61 -15.30 -26.12
CA LEU A 181 3.83 -15.15 -25.32
C LEU A 181 4.70 -16.42 -25.27
N GLY A 182 4.29 -17.50 -25.95
CA GLY A 182 5.00 -18.78 -25.93
C GLY A 182 4.77 -19.61 -24.67
N THR A 183 3.76 -19.27 -23.86
CA THR A 183 3.38 -19.98 -22.62
C THR A 183 1.94 -20.54 -22.70
N PRO A 184 1.60 -21.39 -23.68
CA PRO A 184 0.21 -21.80 -23.96
C PRO A 184 -0.51 -22.58 -22.85
N GLY A 185 0.17 -22.95 -21.77
CA GLY A 185 -0.44 -23.60 -20.59
C GLY A 185 -0.74 -22.64 -19.43
N GLU A 186 -0.34 -21.38 -19.53
CA GLU A 186 -0.59 -20.37 -18.49
C GLU A 186 -1.96 -19.74 -18.64
N THR A 187 -2.51 -19.33 -17.49
CA THR A 187 -3.75 -18.57 -17.41
C THR A 187 -3.47 -17.18 -16.88
N VAL A 188 -4.31 -16.23 -17.26
CA VAL A 188 -4.27 -14.88 -16.68
C VAL A 188 -4.59 -14.96 -15.20
N THR A 189 -3.72 -14.39 -14.36
CA THR A 189 -3.85 -14.33 -12.90
C THR A 189 -4.47 -13.02 -12.42
N SER A 190 -4.26 -11.92 -13.16
CA SER A 190 -4.92 -10.64 -12.92
C SER A 190 -4.97 -9.83 -14.22
N ALA A 191 -6.01 -9.03 -14.36
CA ALA A 191 -6.23 -8.10 -15.45
C ALA A 191 -6.80 -6.82 -14.84
N SER A 192 -6.29 -5.67 -15.27
CA SER A 192 -6.74 -4.38 -14.75
C SER A 192 -6.52 -3.28 -15.78
N GLY A 193 -7.46 -2.35 -15.86
CA GLY A 193 -7.39 -1.14 -16.67
C GLY A 193 -7.51 0.11 -15.82
N THR A 194 -6.81 1.18 -16.17
CA THR A 194 -6.91 2.49 -15.51
C THR A 194 -7.03 3.60 -16.55
N SER A 195 -7.89 4.59 -16.26
CA SER A 195 -8.10 5.76 -17.13
C SER A 195 -7.44 6.99 -16.51
N ASN A 196 -6.12 6.93 -16.29
CA ASN A 196 -5.34 7.97 -15.65
C ASN A 196 -5.03 9.16 -16.60
N THR A 197 -4.31 10.16 -16.09
CA THR A 197 -3.88 11.33 -16.86
C THR A 197 -2.41 11.66 -16.63
N ALA A 198 -1.69 12.01 -17.69
CA ALA A 198 -0.32 12.51 -17.62
C ALA A 198 -0.28 14.04 -17.59
N PRO A 199 0.66 14.66 -16.85
CA PRO A 199 0.96 16.07 -17.00
C PRO A 199 1.73 16.34 -18.31
N LEU A 200 1.31 17.34 -19.06
CA LEU A 200 1.99 17.90 -20.23
C LEU A 200 2.13 19.43 -20.06
N THR A 201 2.95 20.08 -20.89
CA THR A 201 3.20 21.52 -20.81
C THR A 201 1.92 22.36 -20.85
N ASP A 202 0.93 21.90 -21.62
CA ASP A 202 -0.33 22.61 -21.88
C ASP A 202 -1.52 22.08 -21.07
N GLY A 203 -1.28 21.23 -20.07
CA GLY A 203 -2.33 20.71 -19.19
C GLY A 203 -2.18 19.22 -18.86
N LYS A 204 -3.30 18.55 -18.60
CA LYS A 204 -3.32 17.10 -18.42
C LYS A 204 -3.87 16.44 -19.67
N VAL A 205 -3.23 15.36 -20.11
CA VAL A 205 -3.71 14.53 -21.23
C VAL A 205 -4.15 13.17 -20.72
N ALA A 206 -5.04 12.50 -21.45
CA ALA A 206 -5.42 11.13 -21.15
C ALA A 206 -4.17 10.23 -21.20
N GLN A 207 -4.05 9.32 -20.23
CA GLN A 207 -3.03 8.29 -20.18
C GLN A 207 -3.68 6.98 -19.69
N PRO A 208 -4.47 6.33 -20.56
CA PRO A 208 -5.06 5.05 -20.26
C PRO A 208 -3.98 3.97 -20.29
N GLU A 209 -4.08 3.02 -19.36
CA GLU A 209 -3.18 1.89 -19.24
C GLU A 209 -3.96 0.65 -18.87
N ALA A 210 -3.56 -0.50 -19.39
CA ALA A 210 -4.05 -1.80 -18.97
C ALA A 210 -2.90 -2.77 -18.75
N GLU A 211 -3.08 -3.68 -17.82
CA GLU A 211 -2.09 -4.66 -17.44
C GLU A 211 -2.75 -6.01 -17.24
N VAL A 212 -2.13 -7.03 -17.83
CA VAL A 212 -2.53 -8.44 -17.71
C VAL A 212 -1.32 -9.23 -17.25
N ARG A 213 -1.47 -9.93 -16.12
CA ARG A 213 -0.43 -10.78 -15.53
C ARG A 213 -0.71 -12.24 -15.81
N LEU A 214 0.34 -12.93 -16.24
CA LEU A 214 0.45 -14.39 -16.27
C LEU A 214 1.53 -14.80 -15.26
N ASP A 215 1.71 -16.10 -15.07
CA ASP A 215 2.72 -16.62 -14.15
C ASP A 215 4.15 -16.24 -14.59
N THR A 216 4.43 -16.30 -15.89
CA THR A 216 5.77 -15.96 -16.41
C THR A 216 5.91 -14.49 -16.77
N TYR A 217 4.93 -13.94 -17.48
CA TYR A 217 5.00 -12.59 -18.05
C TYR A 217 3.91 -11.68 -17.51
N THR A 218 4.25 -10.39 -17.39
CA THR A 218 3.26 -9.31 -17.31
C THR A 218 3.30 -8.54 -18.61
N VAL A 219 2.12 -8.26 -19.16
CA VAL A 219 1.96 -7.43 -20.35
C VAL A 219 1.18 -6.19 -19.97
N ASN A 220 1.70 -5.03 -20.36
CA ASN A 220 1.05 -3.74 -20.21
C ASN A 220 0.81 -3.14 -21.59
N VAL A 221 -0.34 -2.49 -21.75
CA VAL A 221 -0.66 -1.69 -22.92
C VAL A 221 -1.08 -0.30 -22.45
N SER A 222 -0.47 0.73 -23.01
CA SER A 222 -0.80 2.12 -22.73
C SER A 222 -1.05 2.90 -24.02
N ALA A 223 -1.79 4.00 -23.93
CA ALA A 223 -1.89 4.97 -25.01
C ALA A 223 -1.37 6.33 -24.55
N THR A 224 -0.50 6.93 -25.36
CA THR A 224 0.05 8.26 -25.11
C THR A 224 -0.39 9.22 -26.21
N TYR A 225 -0.99 10.34 -25.82
CA TYR A 225 -1.54 11.36 -26.71
C TYR A 225 -0.68 12.63 -26.69
N ASN A 226 0.55 12.51 -27.18
CA ASN A 226 1.46 13.64 -27.38
C ASN A 226 1.58 13.97 -28.89
N GLU A 227 2.31 15.03 -29.22
CA GLU A 227 2.59 15.42 -30.61
C GLU A 227 3.90 14.82 -31.14
N LEU A 228 4.46 13.81 -30.45
CA LEU A 228 5.73 13.18 -30.85
C LEU A 228 5.48 12.10 -31.89
N THR A 229 6.04 12.31 -33.07
CA THR A 229 6.12 11.28 -34.13
C THR A 229 7.05 10.15 -33.72
N THR A 230 6.88 8.96 -34.30
CA THR A 230 7.71 7.80 -34.04
C THR A 230 9.18 8.09 -34.35
N ASP A 231 9.46 8.80 -35.44
CA ASP A 231 10.82 9.21 -35.81
C ASP A 231 11.46 10.17 -34.80
N GLN A 232 10.66 11.09 -34.22
CA GLN A 232 11.13 11.95 -33.15
C GLN A 232 11.40 11.14 -31.88
N TYR A 233 10.53 10.19 -31.55
CA TYR A 233 10.70 9.32 -30.38
C TYR A 233 11.98 8.47 -30.49
N VAL A 234 12.22 7.86 -31.66
CA VAL A 234 13.48 7.14 -31.96
C VAL A 234 14.71 8.04 -31.84
N LYS A 235 14.61 9.32 -32.21
CA LYS A 235 15.73 10.28 -32.01
C LYS A 235 15.97 10.57 -30.53
N LEU A 236 14.92 10.64 -29.71
CA LEU A 236 15.04 10.86 -28.27
C LEU A 236 15.71 9.65 -27.58
N MET A 237 15.36 8.42 -27.96
CA MET A 237 15.98 7.20 -27.43
C MET A 237 17.50 7.11 -27.68
N LYS A 238 18.04 7.85 -28.66
CA LYS A 238 19.50 7.91 -28.89
C LYS A 238 20.25 8.63 -27.77
N PHE A 239 19.53 9.40 -26.95
CA PHE A 239 20.09 10.11 -25.80
C PHE A 239 19.79 9.41 -24.47
N GLY A 240 18.91 8.41 -24.46
CA GLY A 240 18.55 7.63 -23.28
C GLY A 240 19.37 6.35 -23.13
N GLU A 241 18.91 5.46 -22.24
CA GLU A 241 19.55 4.18 -21.95
C GLU A 241 18.86 2.99 -22.65
N GLU A 242 17.87 3.25 -23.51
CA GLU A 242 17.11 2.24 -24.23
C GLU A 242 18.03 1.41 -25.16
N LYS A 243 17.82 0.10 -25.14
CA LYS A 243 18.64 -0.87 -25.89
C LYS A 243 17.84 -1.53 -27.00
N ASP A 244 18.55 -2.16 -27.94
CA ASP A 244 17.96 -2.99 -28.99
C ASP A 244 16.86 -2.30 -29.80
N ILE A 245 17.08 -1.02 -30.10
CA ILE A 245 16.17 -0.15 -30.84
C ILE A 245 16.09 -0.63 -32.30
N LYS A 246 14.89 -1.00 -32.74
CA LYS A 246 14.59 -1.43 -34.12
C LYS A 246 13.34 -0.72 -34.60
N SER A 247 13.46 0.07 -35.66
CA SER A 247 12.30 0.66 -36.34
C SER A 247 11.67 -0.35 -37.30
N LEU A 248 10.35 -0.40 -37.34
CA LEU A 248 9.58 -1.31 -38.18
C LEU A 248 8.18 -0.74 -38.47
N GLU A 249 7.31 -1.56 -39.05
CA GLU A 249 5.93 -1.20 -39.34
C GLU A 249 4.96 -2.26 -38.82
N VAL A 250 3.85 -1.82 -38.21
CA VAL A 250 2.79 -2.68 -37.71
C VAL A 250 1.45 -2.17 -38.23
N LEU A 251 0.71 -3.00 -38.96
CA LEU A 251 -0.63 -2.67 -39.49
C LEU A 251 -0.67 -1.38 -40.35
N GLY A 252 0.39 -1.07 -41.09
CA GLY A 252 0.47 0.16 -41.88
C GLY A 252 0.96 1.38 -41.10
N ARG A 253 1.43 1.20 -39.85
CA ARG A 253 1.79 2.28 -38.93
C ARG A 253 3.26 2.19 -38.55
N PRO A 254 3.99 3.33 -38.49
CA PRO A 254 5.34 3.36 -37.95
C PRO A 254 5.37 2.79 -36.53
N ALA A 255 6.40 2.01 -36.22
CA ALA A 255 6.59 1.40 -34.92
C ALA A 255 8.08 1.25 -34.58
N VAL A 256 8.38 1.15 -33.28
CA VAL A 256 9.73 0.90 -32.78
C VAL A 256 9.69 -0.14 -31.67
N LEU A 257 10.58 -1.13 -31.77
CA LEU A 257 10.90 -2.07 -30.70
C LEU A 257 12.12 -1.57 -29.94
N PHE A 258 12.09 -1.62 -28.62
CA PHE A 258 13.21 -1.30 -27.75
C PHE A 258 13.11 -2.06 -26.44
N SER A 259 14.18 -2.07 -25.66
CA SER A 259 14.25 -2.69 -24.34
C SER A 259 14.68 -1.66 -23.32
N ASP A 260 13.97 -1.58 -22.20
CA ASP A 260 14.31 -0.70 -21.07
C ASP A 260 13.96 -1.39 -19.74
N HIS A 261 14.59 -0.96 -18.65
CA HIS A 261 14.33 -1.51 -17.34
C HIS A 261 13.05 -0.94 -16.72
N THR A 262 12.20 -1.84 -16.21
CA THR A 262 11.06 -1.43 -15.39
C THR A 262 11.53 -0.73 -14.11
N MET A 263 10.65 0.03 -13.46
CA MET A 263 10.95 0.66 -12.16
C MET A 263 10.43 -0.23 -11.02
N LYS A 264 11.28 -0.53 -10.03
CA LYS A 264 10.89 -1.29 -8.83
C LYS A 264 10.77 -0.34 -7.64
N VAL A 265 9.55 -0.17 -7.14
CA VAL A 265 9.25 0.62 -5.94
C VAL A 265 9.11 -0.31 -4.74
N GLN A 266 9.97 -0.15 -3.73
CA GLN A 266 9.84 -0.87 -2.45
C GLN A 266 9.00 -0.05 -1.47
N ILE A 267 7.74 -0.45 -1.27
CA ILE A 267 6.87 0.13 -0.24
C ILE A 267 6.97 -0.73 1.02
N SER A 268 7.61 -0.21 2.06
CA SER A 268 7.72 -0.88 3.36
C SER A 268 6.66 -0.34 4.33
N PHE A 269 5.68 -1.18 4.67
CA PHE A 269 4.58 -0.86 5.61
C PHE A 269 5.01 -0.98 7.09
N GLY A 270 6.21 -0.51 7.41
CA GLY A 270 6.67 -0.35 8.80
C GLY A 270 6.29 1.02 9.36
N SER A 271 6.16 1.15 10.69
CA SER A 271 5.85 2.41 11.38
C SER A 271 6.99 3.44 11.23
N GLY A 272 7.05 4.09 10.07
CA GLY A 272 8.12 5.01 9.65
C GLY A 272 8.34 4.96 8.15
N GLY A 273 7.27 4.79 7.37
CA GLY A 273 7.29 4.55 5.93
C GLY A 273 8.00 5.66 5.16
N SER A 274 9.30 5.47 4.94
CA SER A 274 9.99 6.02 3.79
C SER A 274 9.90 4.98 2.70
N SER A 275 9.34 5.35 1.54
CA SER A 275 9.53 4.57 0.32
C SER A 275 11.03 4.34 0.16
N GLY A 276 11.45 3.09 -0.08
CA GLY A 276 12.85 2.80 -0.40
C GLY A 276 13.26 3.53 -1.69
N PRO A 277 14.57 3.65 -1.97
CA PRO A 277 15.03 4.18 -3.25
C PRO A 277 14.38 3.37 -4.39
N VAL A 278 14.02 4.06 -5.48
CA VAL A 278 13.54 3.39 -6.69
C VAL A 278 14.69 2.56 -7.23
N GLU A 279 14.52 1.24 -7.23
CA GLU A 279 15.49 0.31 -7.80
C GLU A 279 15.18 0.06 -9.26
N GLN A 280 16.21 -0.28 -10.03
CA GLN A 280 16.05 -0.75 -11.39
C GLN A 280 15.41 -2.15 -11.36
N GLY A 281 14.24 -2.27 -11.98
CA GLY A 281 13.49 -3.52 -12.14
C GLY A 281 14.01 -4.37 -13.31
N PRO A 282 13.35 -5.52 -13.58
CA PRO A 282 13.71 -6.36 -14.70
C PRO A 282 13.61 -5.60 -16.04
N LEU A 283 14.42 -6.05 -17.01
CA LEU A 283 14.35 -5.57 -18.37
C LEU A 283 13.00 -5.94 -18.98
N ALA A 284 12.35 -4.98 -19.63
CA ALA A 284 11.14 -5.15 -20.40
C ALA A 284 11.45 -5.03 -21.89
N ARG A 285 10.64 -5.72 -22.70
CA ARG A 285 10.59 -5.52 -24.14
C ARG A 285 9.38 -4.68 -24.46
N THR A 286 9.55 -3.61 -25.23
CA THR A 286 8.49 -2.66 -25.56
C THR A 286 8.38 -2.49 -27.07
N LEU A 287 7.13 -2.49 -27.55
CA LEU A 287 6.76 -2.14 -28.91
C LEU A 287 5.88 -0.88 -28.86
N SER A 288 6.40 0.24 -29.34
CA SER A 288 5.65 1.47 -29.54
C SER A 288 5.13 1.53 -30.99
N VAL A 289 3.83 1.76 -31.17
CA VAL A 289 3.16 1.80 -32.48
C VAL A 289 2.37 3.11 -32.59
N ALA A 290 2.57 3.86 -33.67
CA ALA A 290 1.85 5.11 -33.89
C ALA A 290 0.33 4.96 -33.79
N LEU A 291 -0.36 5.99 -33.30
CA LEU A 291 -1.84 5.99 -33.21
C LEU A 291 -2.49 5.89 -34.60
N ASP A 292 -1.84 6.38 -35.65
CA ASP A 292 -2.34 6.31 -37.01
C ASP A 292 -1.23 6.14 -38.06
N ARG A 293 -1.65 5.85 -39.30
CA ARG A 293 -0.72 5.54 -40.41
C ARG A 293 0.10 6.74 -40.89
N HIS A 294 -0.33 7.96 -40.57
CA HIS A 294 0.35 9.19 -40.95
C HIS A 294 1.30 9.67 -39.84
N ASP A 295 1.36 8.98 -38.70
CA ASP A 295 2.26 9.30 -37.58
C ASP A 295 2.17 10.77 -37.17
N ARG A 296 0.94 11.25 -36.91
CA ARG A 296 0.67 12.65 -36.56
C ARG A 296 1.04 13.00 -35.11
N GLY A 297 1.59 12.05 -34.36
CA GLY A 297 1.87 12.17 -32.93
C GLY A 297 1.11 11.14 -32.11
N GLY A 298 1.75 10.73 -31.01
CA GLY A 298 1.20 9.77 -30.06
C GLY A 298 1.35 8.33 -30.52
N TYR A 299 1.26 7.42 -29.55
CA TYR A 299 1.50 6.00 -29.77
C TYR A 299 0.77 5.12 -28.77
N TYR A 300 0.56 3.86 -29.17
CA TYR A 300 0.29 2.76 -28.24
C TYR A 300 1.60 2.09 -27.88
N GLU A 301 1.84 1.86 -26.61
CA GLU A 301 2.98 1.08 -26.13
C GLU A 301 2.50 -0.26 -25.61
N ILE A 302 3.11 -1.34 -26.10
CA ILE A 302 2.89 -2.71 -25.65
C ILE A 302 4.20 -3.17 -25.02
N THR A 303 4.19 -3.31 -23.70
CA THR A 303 5.37 -3.64 -22.90
C THR A 303 5.18 -5.00 -22.25
N ALA A 304 6.17 -5.88 -22.36
CA ALA A 304 6.13 -7.19 -21.75
C ALA A 304 7.43 -7.47 -20.98
N TRP A 305 7.31 -7.93 -19.75
CA TRP A 305 8.44 -8.26 -18.89
C TRP A 305 8.14 -9.49 -18.03
N SER A 306 9.19 -10.10 -17.49
CA SER A 306 9.07 -11.19 -16.51
C SER A 306 9.84 -10.84 -15.25
N THR A 307 9.44 -11.43 -14.12
CA THR A 307 10.16 -11.29 -12.85
C THR A 307 11.55 -11.93 -12.89
N SER A 308 11.76 -12.91 -13.78
CA SER A 308 13.07 -13.55 -14.01
C SER A 308 13.99 -12.74 -14.92
N GLY A 309 13.49 -11.69 -15.58
CA GLY A 309 14.23 -10.90 -16.57
C GLY A 309 14.33 -11.57 -17.95
N ALA A 310 13.67 -12.70 -18.17
CA ALA A 310 13.48 -13.26 -19.50
C ALA A 310 12.60 -12.33 -20.34
N LEU A 311 13.01 -12.07 -21.58
CA LEU A 311 12.23 -11.29 -22.54
C LEU A 311 11.44 -12.21 -23.46
N PRO A 312 10.20 -11.84 -23.82
CA PRO A 312 9.49 -12.49 -24.91
C PRO A 312 10.18 -12.21 -26.25
N ASP A 313 9.91 -13.04 -27.25
CA ASP A 313 10.37 -12.81 -28.63
C ASP A 313 9.75 -11.53 -29.21
N ASP A 314 10.49 -10.83 -30.07
CA ASP A 314 10.02 -9.68 -30.84
C ASP A 314 8.73 -10.05 -31.61
N SER A 315 8.66 -11.27 -32.13
CA SER A 315 7.48 -11.77 -32.85
C SER A 315 6.22 -11.83 -31.98
N ALA A 316 6.37 -12.11 -30.68
CA ALA A 316 5.25 -12.15 -29.74
C ALA A 316 4.60 -10.76 -29.58
N LEU A 317 5.40 -9.71 -29.40
CA LEU A 317 4.88 -8.34 -29.30
C LEU A 317 4.18 -7.91 -30.59
N LEU A 318 4.73 -8.29 -31.75
CA LEU A 318 4.11 -7.98 -33.05
C LEU A 318 2.77 -8.69 -33.22
N ASP A 319 2.69 -9.96 -32.81
CA ASP A 319 1.45 -10.71 -32.92
C ASP A 319 0.40 -10.24 -31.91
N ILE A 320 0.81 -9.85 -30.69
CA ILE A 320 -0.06 -9.15 -29.73
C ILE A 320 -0.58 -7.85 -30.36
N ALA A 321 0.28 -6.99 -30.89
CA ALA A 321 -0.13 -5.73 -31.50
C ALA A 321 -1.12 -5.92 -32.66
N ARG A 322 -0.88 -6.91 -33.53
CA ARG A 322 -1.79 -7.25 -34.64
C ARG A 322 -3.16 -7.73 -34.18
N ARG A 323 -3.27 -8.24 -32.95
CA ARG A 323 -4.49 -8.79 -32.38
C ARG A 323 -5.23 -7.83 -31.46
N VAL A 324 -4.52 -6.97 -30.75
CA VAL A 324 -5.03 -6.02 -29.76
C VAL A 324 -5.36 -4.66 -30.41
N LEU A 325 -4.49 -4.11 -31.26
CA LEU A 325 -4.71 -2.77 -31.83
C LEU A 325 -5.97 -2.63 -32.72
N PRO A 326 -6.42 -3.66 -33.46
CA PRO A 326 -7.68 -3.58 -34.19
C PRO A 326 -8.92 -3.49 -33.29
N THR A 327 -8.92 -4.18 -32.14
CA THR A 327 -10.11 -4.26 -31.28
C THR A 327 -10.37 -2.95 -30.56
N ILE A 328 -9.31 -2.22 -30.19
CA ILE A 328 -9.38 -0.90 -29.52
C ILE A 328 -10.12 0.15 -30.38
N ARG A 329 -10.06 0.04 -31.72
CA ARG A 329 -10.72 1.01 -32.63
C ARG A 329 -12.14 0.63 -33.04
N GLU A 330 -12.51 -0.63 -33.00
CA GLU A 330 -13.87 -1.08 -33.36
C GLU A 330 -14.90 -0.74 -32.27
N HIS A 331 -14.47 -0.47 -31.04
CA HIS A 331 -15.34 -0.17 -29.90
C HIS A 331 -15.62 1.33 -29.72
N ALA A 332 -14.77 2.21 -30.23
CA ALA A 332 -14.91 3.68 -30.14
C ALA A 332 -15.99 4.28 -31.08
N VAL A 333 -16.80 3.46 -31.75
CA VAL A 333 -17.94 3.87 -32.58
C VAL A 333 -19.18 3.09 -32.17
N ARG A 334 -19.84 3.50 -31.09
CA ARG A 334 -21.24 3.17 -30.84
C ARG A 334 -21.97 4.29 -30.12
#